data_AF-A0A250F9K0-F1
#
_entry.id   AF-A0A250F9K0-F1
#
_cell.length_a   1.000
_cell.length_b   1.000
_cell.length_c   1.000
_cell.angle_alpha   90.00
_cell.angle_beta   90.00
_cell.angle_gamma   90.00
#
_symmetry.space_group_name_H-M   'P 1'
#
loop_
_entity.id
_entity.type
_entity.pdbx_description
1 polymer ?
#
loop_
_entity_poly.entity_id
_entity_poly.type
_entity_poly.pdbx_seq_one_letter_code
_entity_poly.pdbx_strand_id
1 'polypeptide(L)'
;MRYTRQIQLFGADNQQKLLKSKVLVVGVGGLGCPLLQLLSSVGVGTLGLVDFDKVEAHNLHRQFLFDEACVGMLKTDAAVARLRARNPQTVLHAYPYALTADNVFSTITDYDVVVDGTDNFSVRYLLSDACAIARKPLVYGALYHYEGQVSVFNVEKDGYTTSYRDLFPVAPQPNEVPTCNEAGILPTISSMIAHFQANEVVKLLIGDLDNALIHTLLLFNTQNYQLTKIKYNMTDKKAPSTAEEVQQFNYPAFCHQPVGDELTTVEALDAFLAQEKAVLVDVREEDEQPKIDRYTALSLPLSVLPTQWEQLKAYDHICFVCVAGVRSMKALNFAKEVLADKDLKSFKQGFSPLVNV
;
A
#
# COMPACT_ATOMS: atom_id res chain seq x y z
N MET A 1 13.18 -17.66 -29.51
CA MET A 1 13.57 -16.74 -28.40
C MET A 1 12.37 -16.56 -27.49
N ARG A 2 12.56 -16.31 -26.17
CA ARG A 2 11.47 -16.16 -25.19
C ARG A 2 10.40 -15.13 -25.60
N TYR A 3 10.81 -14.01 -26.19
CA TYR A 3 9.93 -12.88 -26.50
C TYR A 3 9.45 -12.82 -27.96
N THR A 4 9.54 -13.92 -28.74
CA THR A 4 9.24 -13.91 -30.18
C THR A 4 7.85 -13.34 -30.52
N ARG A 5 6.81 -13.64 -29.72
CA ARG A 5 5.45 -13.11 -29.94
C ARG A 5 5.33 -11.61 -29.71
N GLN A 6 6.10 -11.06 -28.77
CA GLN A 6 6.10 -9.63 -28.46
C GLN A 6 6.91 -8.84 -29.49
N ILE A 7 8.03 -9.40 -29.93
CA ILE A 7 8.85 -8.85 -31.03
C ILE A 7 8.04 -8.75 -32.33
N GLN A 8 7.16 -9.72 -32.61
CA GLN A 8 6.26 -9.67 -33.76
C GLN A 8 5.25 -8.51 -33.68
N LEU A 9 4.87 -8.10 -32.47
CA LEU A 9 3.89 -7.03 -32.24
C LEU A 9 4.52 -5.64 -32.34
N PHE A 10 5.60 -5.39 -31.59
CA PHE A 10 6.16 -4.04 -31.43
C PHE A 10 7.62 -3.90 -31.90
N GLY A 11 8.18 -4.93 -32.53
CA GLY A 11 9.54 -4.91 -33.08
C GLY A 11 10.64 -5.25 -32.07
N ALA A 12 11.81 -5.62 -32.60
CA ALA A 12 12.96 -6.01 -31.78
C ALA A 12 13.56 -4.84 -30.98
N ASP A 13 13.53 -3.62 -31.54
CA ASP A 13 14.08 -2.42 -30.89
C ASP A 13 13.35 -2.10 -29.58
N ASN A 14 12.02 -2.20 -29.59
CA ASN A 14 11.21 -1.97 -28.38
C ASN A 14 11.42 -3.08 -27.35
N GLN A 15 11.60 -4.34 -27.77
CA GLN A 15 11.99 -5.40 -26.83
C GLN A 15 13.36 -5.11 -26.20
N GLN A 16 14.30 -4.59 -26.98
CA GLN A 16 15.63 -4.24 -26.48
C GLN A 16 15.59 -3.07 -25.49
N LYS A 17 14.67 -2.10 -25.67
CA LYS A 17 14.40 -1.06 -24.66
C LYS A 17 13.97 -1.70 -23.35
N LEU A 18 12.93 -2.55 -23.36
CA LEU A 18 12.44 -3.25 -22.17
C LEU A 18 13.57 -4.00 -21.44
N LEU A 19 14.40 -4.74 -22.19
CA LEU A 19 15.53 -5.51 -21.63
C LEU A 19 16.62 -4.64 -20.99
N LYS A 20 16.73 -3.36 -21.37
CA LYS A 20 17.68 -2.41 -20.80
C LYS A 20 17.08 -1.60 -19.64
N SER A 21 15.76 -1.59 -19.51
CA SER A 21 15.05 -0.78 -18.53
C SER A 21 15.07 -1.35 -17.12
N LYS A 22 14.92 -0.44 -16.15
CA LYS A 22 14.86 -0.71 -14.72
C LYS A 22 13.54 -0.18 -14.16
N VAL A 23 12.74 -1.03 -13.53
CA VAL A 23 11.46 -0.64 -12.92
C VAL A 23 11.45 -0.95 -11.43
N LEU A 24 11.06 0.02 -10.60
CA LEU A 24 10.85 -0.18 -9.18
C LEU A 24 9.36 -0.38 -8.90
N VAL A 25 9.01 -1.46 -8.22
CA VAL A 25 7.66 -1.71 -7.72
C VAL A 25 7.67 -1.56 -6.21
N VAL A 26 6.87 -0.63 -5.69
CA VAL A 26 6.71 -0.40 -4.26
C VAL A 26 5.40 -1.01 -3.80
N GLY A 27 5.48 -1.96 -2.87
CA GLY A 27 4.40 -2.84 -2.47
C GLY A 27 4.37 -4.13 -3.30
N VAL A 28 4.58 -5.27 -2.65
CA VAL A 28 4.54 -6.64 -3.21
C VAL A 28 3.25 -7.34 -2.73
N GLY A 29 2.15 -6.59 -2.76
CA GLY A 29 0.82 -7.02 -2.33
C GLY A 29 -0.07 -7.47 -3.49
N GLY A 30 -1.37 -7.20 -3.37
CA GLY A 30 -2.38 -7.60 -4.38
C GLY A 30 -2.15 -6.98 -5.76
N LEU A 31 -1.70 -5.71 -5.82
CA LEU A 31 -1.31 -5.05 -7.07
C LEU A 31 0.09 -5.46 -7.52
N GLY A 32 1.05 -5.43 -6.58
CA GLY A 32 2.46 -5.70 -6.86
C GLY A 32 2.74 -7.11 -7.39
N CYS A 33 2.09 -8.14 -6.83
CA CYS A 33 2.29 -9.53 -7.22
C CYS A 33 2.02 -9.79 -8.72
N PRO A 34 0.83 -9.48 -9.28
CA PRO A 34 0.57 -9.61 -10.71
C PRO A 34 1.44 -8.68 -11.55
N LEU A 35 1.67 -7.43 -11.10
CA LEU A 35 2.51 -6.47 -11.80
C LEU A 35 3.94 -7.00 -12.03
N LEU A 36 4.59 -7.49 -10.98
CA LEU A 36 5.95 -8.05 -11.05
C LEU A 36 6.04 -9.26 -12.00
N GLN A 37 5.04 -10.13 -11.96
CA GLN A 37 4.97 -11.27 -12.87
C GLN A 37 4.86 -10.82 -14.33
N LEU A 38 4.06 -9.80 -14.61
CA LEU A 38 3.88 -9.25 -15.95
C LEU A 38 5.14 -8.54 -16.43
N LEU A 39 5.72 -7.64 -15.63
CA LEU A 39 6.93 -6.90 -15.98
C LEU A 39 8.11 -7.86 -16.25
N SER A 40 8.24 -8.90 -15.43
CA SER A 40 9.21 -9.97 -15.67
C SER A 40 8.90 -10.74 -16.97
N SER A 41 7.62 -11.04 -17.26
CA SER A 41 7.21 -11.78 -18.46
C SER A 41 7.37 -11.00 -19.77
N VAL A 42 7.20 -9.68 -19.74
CA VAL A 42 7.44 -8.80 -20.91
C VAL A 42 8.94 -8.49 -21.12
N GLY A 43 9.78 -8.93 -20.21
CA GLY A 43 11.23 -8.82 -20.34
C GLY A 43 11.78 -7.47 -19.91
N VAL A 44 11.22 -6.85 -18.86
CA VAL A 44 11.92 -5.77 -18.17
C VAL A 44 13.25 -6.31 -17.64
N GLY A 45 14.33 -5.58 -17.94
CA GLY A 45 15.70 -6.01 -17.65
C GLY A 45 16.00 -6.12 -16.16
N THR A 46 15.60 -5.11 -15.39
CA THR A 46 15.81 -5.06 -13.94
C THR A 46 14.53 -4.70 -13.20
N LEU A 47 14.20 -5.45 -12.16
CA LEU A 47 13.09 -5.14 -11.24
C LEU A 47 13.60 -4.91 -9.82
N GLY A 48 13.22 -3.79 -9.23
CA GLY A 48 13.32 -3.52 -7.81
C GLY A 48 11.99 -3.83 -7.12
N LEU A 49 12.06 -4.46 -5.94
CA LEU A 49 10.89 -4.83 -5.15
C LEU A 49 11.05 -4.24 -3.74
N VAL A 50 10.16 -3.33 -3.36
CA VAL A 50 10.15 -2.73 -2.01
C VAL A 50 8.92 -3.23 -1.25
N ASP A 51 9.16 -3.96 -0.17
CA ASP A 51 8.12 -4.37 0.78
C ASP A 51 8.79 -4.80 2.10
N PHE A 52 8.17 -4.49 3.23
CA PHE A 52 8.68 -4.83 4.56
C PHE A 52 7.96 -6.03 5.19
N ASP A 53 6.82 -6.43 4.63
CA ASP A 53 5.99 -7.47 5.21
C ASP A 53 6.52 -8.87 4.92
N LYS A 54 6.02 -9.81 5.72
CA LYS A 54 6.10 -11.24 5.45
C LYS A 54 4.85 -11.71 4.71
N VAL A 55 4.97 -12.86 4.04
CA VAL A 55 3.82 -13.55 3.45
C VAL A 55 2.97 -14.15 4.56
N GLU A 56 1.66 -13.89 4.50
CA GLU A 56 0.69 -14.43 5.44
C GLU A 56 -0.38 -15.25 4.71
N ALA A 57 -0.84 -16.35 5.30
CA ALA A 57 -1.81 -17.26 4.68
C ALA A 57 -3.09 -16.53 4.24
N HIS A 58 -3.59 -15.61 5.06
CA HIS A 58 -4.79 -14.84 4.76
C HIS A 58 -4.62 -13.88 3.56
N ASN A 59 -3.40 -13.61 3.10
CA ASN A 59 -3.11 -12.79 1.93
C ASN A 59 -3.06 -13.60 0.61
N LEU A 60 -2.95 -14.93 0.67
CA LEU A 60 -2.71 -15.78 -0.50
C LEU A 60 -3.85 -15.72 -1.55
N HIS A 61 -5.11 -15.55 -1.12
CA HIS A 61 -6.26 -15.38 -2.02
C HIS A 61 -6.10 -14.25 -3.07
N ARG A 62 -5.28 -13.23 -2.79
CA ARG A 62 -5.05 -12.07 -3.68
C ARG A 62 -3.61 -11.85 -4.10
N GLN A 63 -2.65 -12.52 -3.46
CA GLN A 63 -1.22 -12.41 -3.72
C GLN A 63 -0.70 -13.65 -4.46
N PHE A 64 -1.18 -13.84 -5.69
CA PHE A 64 -0.96 -15.05 -6.50
C PHE A 64 0.50 -15.37 -6.87
N LEU A 65 1.44 -14.49 -6.52
CA LEU A 65 2.87 -14.78 -6.65
C LEU A 65 3.35 -15.79 -5.59
N PHE A 66 2.63 -15.89 -4.47
CA PHE A 66 2.97 -16.72 -3.32
C PHE A 66 2.05 -17.94 -3.21
N ASP A 67 2.54 -18.98 -2.54
CA ASP A 67 1.76 -20.13 -2.11
C ASP A 67 2.02 -20.42 -0.62
N GLU A 68 1.42 -21.48 -0.10
CA GLU A 68 1.54 -21.89 1.30
C GLU A 68 3.00 -22.08 1.75
N ALA A 69 3.90 -22.52 0.85
CA ALA A 69 5.30 -22.71 1.18
C ALA A 69 6.06 -21.40 1.38
N CYS A 70 5.50 -20.26 0.96
CA CYS A 70 6.08 -18.95 1.16
C CYS A 70 5.70 -18.32 2.51
N VAL A 71 4.72 -18.86 3.25
CA VAL A 71 4.21 -18.24 4.49
C VAL A 71 5.35 -18.06 5.51
N GLY A 72 5.45 -16.85 6.07
CA GLY A 72 6.51 -16.45 7.02
C GLY A 72 7.79 -15.92 6.37
N MET A 73 7.99 -16.09 5.06
CA MET A 73 9.10 -15.46 4.32
C MET A 73 8.83 -13.97 4.11
N LEU A 74 9.89 -13.15 3.98
CA LEU A 74 9.74 -11.78 3.49
C LEU A 74 9.13 -11.80 2.09
N LYS A 75 8.15 -10.92 1.83
CA LYS A 75 7.45 -10.86 0.53
C LYS A 75 8.44 -10.61 -0.61
N THR A 76 9.43 -9.75 -0.41
CA THR A 76 10.48 -9.45 -1.38
C THR A 76 11.32 -10.69 -1.73
N ASP A 77 11.78 -11.45 -0.72
CA ASP A 77 12.58 -12.66 -0.94
C ASP A 77 11.78 -13.76 -1.64
N ALA A 78 10.55 -14.00 -1.18
CA ALA A 78 9.64 -14.96 -1.81
C ALA A 78 9.37 -14.59 -3.28
N ALA A 79 9.14 -13.30 -3.55
CA ALA A 79 8.91 -12.80 -4.91
C ALA A 79 10.14 -12.98 -5.79
N VAL A 80 11.34 -12.66 -5.29
CA VAL A 80 12.60 -12.87 -6.02
C VAL A 80 12.78 -14.33 -6.41
N ALA A 81 12.55 -15.27 -5.49
CA ALA A 81 12.67 -16.69 -5.77
C ALA A 81 11.70 -17.14 -6.89
N ARG A 82 10.44 -16.71 -6.83
CA ARG A 82 9.39 -17.05 -7.80
C ARG A 82 9.65 -16.44 -9.18
N LEU A 83 10.01 -15.16 -9.22
CA LEU A 83 10.29 -14.46 -10.47
C LEU A 83 11.54 -15.03 -11.16
N ARG A 84 12.60 -15.34 -10.39
CA ARG A 84 13.83 -15.94 -10.92
C ARG A 84 13.57 -17.31 -11.54
N ALA A 85 12.71 -18.13 -10.92
CA ALA A 85 12.30 -19.42 -11.46
C ALA A 85 11.54 -19.28 -12.80
N ARG A 86 10.76 -18.21 -12.97
CA ARG A 86 9.99 -17.93 -14.20
C ARG A 86 10.83 -17.30 -15.31
N ASN A 87 11.64 -16.30 -14.98
CA ASN A 87 12.50 -15.58 -15.91
C ASN A 87 13.89 -15.31 -15.28
N PRO A 88 14.86 -16.22 -15.47
CA PRO A 88 16.20 -16.06 -14.91
C PRO A 88 17.05 -14.95 -15.56
N GLN A 89 16.56 -14.30 -16.63
CA GLN A 89 17.29 -13.22 -17.31
C GLN A 89 17.01 -11.85 -16.69
N THR A 90 15.91 -11.71 -15.95
CA THR A 90 15.59 -10.47 -15.23
C THR A 90 16.50 -10.34 -14.01
N VAL A 91 17.18 -9.21 -13.89
CA VAL A 91 17.91 -8.83 -12.68
C VAL A 91 16.91 -8.40 -11.61
N LEU A 92 17.03 -8.91 -10.40
CA LEU A 92 16.07 -8.70 -9.31
C LEU A 92 16.78 -8.11 -8.10
N HIS A 93 16.28 -6.98 -7.58
CA HIS A 93 16.75 -6.33 -6.36
C HIS A 93 15.63 -6.31 -5.32
N ALA A 94 15.90 -6.86 -4.14
CA ALA A 94 14.98 -6.86 -3.00
C ALA A 94 15.35 -5.75 -2.02
N TYR A 95 14.35 -4.99 -1.58
CA TYR A 95 14.45 -3.97 -0.55
C TYR A 95 13.47 -4.35 0.58
N PRO A 96 13.90 -5.17 1.55
CA PRO A 96 13.05 -5.69 2.62
C PRO A 96 12.79 -4.64 3.72
N TYR A 97 12.38 -3.44 3.35
CA TYR A 97 12.15 -2.32 4.25
C TYR A 97 10.98 -1.45 3.81
N ALA A 98 10.42 -0.70 4.75
CA ALA A 98 9.38 0.26 4.46
C ALA A 98 9.99 1.47 3.74
N LEU A 99 9.31 1.95 2.71
CA LEU A 99 9.71 3.18 2.05
C LEU A 99 9.37 4.37 2.96
N THR A 100 10.36 5.22 3.22
CA THR A 100 10.27 6.36 4.14
C THR A 100 10.88 7.59 3.49
N ALA A 101 10.64 8.77 4.07
CA ALA A 101 11.23 10.01 3.59
C ALA A 101 12.78 9.99 3.60
N ASP A 102 13.37 9.21 4.52
CA ASP A 102 14.82 9.08 4.66
C ASP A 102 15.46 8.23 3.56
N ASN A 103 14.75 7.22 3.04
CA ASN A 103 15.30 6.25 2.08
C ASN A 103 14.70 6.35 0.66
N VAL A 104 13.69 7.20 0.44
CA VAL A 104 12.98 7.23 -0.84
C VAL A 104 13.90 7.59 -2.00
N PHE A 105 14.73 8.63 -1.86
CA PHE A 105 15.59 9.09 -2.96
C PHE A 105 16.65 8.08 -3.33
N SER A 106 17.34 7.48 -2.36
CA SER A 106 18.33 6.44 -2.63
C SER A 106 17.69 5.20 -3.27
N THR A 107 16.42 4.91 -2.96
CA THR A 107 15.72 3.75 -3.52
C THR A 107 15.24 3.98 -4.95
N ILE A 108 14.72 5.18 -5.29
CA ILE A 108 14.11 5.45 -6.62
C ILE A 108 15.12 5.90 -7.69
N THR A 109 16.30 6.40 -7.31
CA THR A 109 17.20 7.14 -8.21
C THR A 109 17.67 6.31 -9.41
N ASP A 110 17.96 5.03 -9.20
CA ASP A 110 18.52 4.14 -10.22
C ASP A 110 17.49 3.53 -11.17
N TYR A 111 16.20 3.86 -11.01
CA TYR A 111 15.11 3.29 -11.78
C TYR A 111 14.56 4.26 -12.84
N ASP A 112 14.12 3.71 -13.97
CA ASP A 112 13.56 4.49 -15.08
C ASP A 112 12.09 4.82 -14.84
N VAL A 113 11.35 3.90 -14.21
CA VAL A 113 9.93 4.05 -13.88
C VAL A 113 9.69 3.50 -12.47
N VAL A 114 8.89 4.22 -11.68
CA VAL A 114 8.42 3.78 -10.37
C VAL A 114 6.94 3.42 -10.48
N VAL A 115 6.53 2.32 -9.84
CA VAL A 115 5.14 1.87 -9.83
C VAL A 115 4.65 1.76 -8.40
N ASP A 116 3.56 2.45 -8.11
CA ASP A 116 2.87 2.38 -6.82
C ASP A 116 1.92 1.18 -6.81
N GLY A 117 2.33 0.12 -6.12
CA GLY A 117 1.52 -1.06 -5.80
C GLY A 117 1.03 -1.06 -4.35
N THR A 118 1.08 0.08 -3.67
CA THR A 118 0.73 0.20 -2.25
C THR A 118 -0.75 0.49 -2.03
N ASP A 119 -1.23 0.18 -0.83
CA ASP A 119 -2.56 0.53 -0.33
C ASP A 119 -2.52 1.63 0.74
N ASN A 120 -1.37 2.31 0.90
CA ASN A 120 -1.14 3.28 1.97
C ASN A 120 -0.99 4.70 1.42
N PHE A 121 -1.94 5.59 1.74
CA PHE A 121 -1.95 6.99 1.28
C PHE A 121 -0.65 7.75 1.57
N SER A 122 -0.06 7.61 2.77
CA SER A 122 1.18 8.31 3.12
C SER A 122 2.33 7.91 2.21
N VAL A 123 2.44 6.63 1.86
CA VAL A 123 3.45 6.15 0.90
C VAL A 123 3.15 6.66 -0.51
N ARG A 124 1.88 6.76 -0.92
CA ARG A 124 1.50 7.33 -2.22
C ARG A 124 1.91 8.79 -2.37
N TYR A 125 1.63 9.61 -1.37
CA TYR A 125 2.03 11.01 -1.36
C TYR A 125 3.56 11.15 -1.34
N LEU A 126 4.24 10.37 -0.50
CA LEU A 126 5.71 10.31 -0.46
C LEU A 126 6.30 9.96 -1.84
N LEU A 127 5.78 8.91 -2.48
CA LEU A 127 6.23 8.48 -3.80
C LEU A 127 6.00 9.54 -4.85
N SER A 128 4.81 10.16 -4.87
CA SER A 128 4.50 11.22 -5.83
C SER A 128 5.47 12.38 -5.72
N ASP A 129 5.69 12.88 -4.49
CA ASP A 129 6.53 14.05 -4.25
C ASP A 129 7.99 13.75 -4.59
N ALA A 130 8.51 12.62 -4.10
CA ALA A 130 9.89 12.20 -4.38
C ALA A 130 10.12 11.95 -5.88
N CYS A 131 9.17 11.31 -6.57
CA CYS A 131 9.26 11.09 -8.01
C CYS A 131 9.16 12.39 -8.81
N ALA A 132 8.36 13.37 -8.37
CA ALA A 132 8.28 14.67 -9.02
C ALA A 132 9.62 15.41 -8.93
N ILE A 133 10.24 15.42 -7.75
CA ILE A 133 11.56 16.03 -7.51
C ILE A 133 12.67 15.30 -8.28
N ALA A 134 12.66 13.97 -8.26
CA ALA A 134 13.65 13.14 -8.96
C ALA A 134 13.37 12.99 -10.47
N ARG A 135 12.30 13.60 -10.99
CA ARG A 135 11.83 13.49 -12.38
C ARG A 135 11.69 12.04 -12.85
N LYS A 136 11.08 11.21 -12.01
CA LYS A 136 10.78 9.81 -12.29
C LYS A 136 9.31 9.66 -12.67
N PRO A 137 8.99 9.05 -13.83
CA PRO A 137 7.63 8.62 -14.13
C PRO A 137 7.08 7.75 -12.99
N LEU A 138 5.87 8.07 -12.53
CA LEU A 138 5.16 7.31 -11.51
C LEU A 138 3.88 6.73 -12.11
N VAL A 139 3.79 5.40 -12.15
CA VAL A 139 2.58 4.68 -12.54
C VAL A 139 1.77 4.36 -11.29
N TYR A 140 0.61 5.00 -11.16
CA TYR A 140 -0.29 4.87 -10.02
C TYR A 140 -1.34 3.77 -10.25
N GLY A 141 -1.64 3.04 -9.18
CA GLY A 141 -2.76 2.10 -9.12
C GLY A 141 -3.44 2.16 -7.76
N ALA A 142 -4.77 2.16 -7.76
CA ALA A 142 -5.55 2.04 -6.53
C ALA A 142 -6.82 1.23 -6.74
N LEU A 143 -7.36 0.74 -5.63
CA LEU A 143 -8.54 -0.10 -5.58
C LEU A 143 -9.49 0.43 -4.52
N TYR A 144 -10.78 0.39 -4.82
CA TYR A 144 -11.86 0.71 -3.89
C TYR A 144 -13.10 -0.12 -4.24
N HIS A 145 -13.46 -1.08 -3.39
CA HIS A 145 -14.53 -2.06 -3.65
C HIS A 145 -14.41 -2.72 -5.05
N TYR A 146 -15.33 -2.39 -5.95
CA TYR A 146 -15.43 -2.90 -7.32
C TYR A 146 -14.83 -1.94 -8.35
N GLU A 147 -14.20 -0.85 -7.90
CA GLU A 147 -13.59 0.16 -8.73
C GLU A 147 -12.08 0.17 -8.58
N GLY A 148 -11.41 0.46 -9.70
CA GLY A 148 -9.98 0.55 -9.75
C GLY A 148 -9.55 1.74 -10.58
N GLN A 149 -8.38 2.28 -10.23
CA GLN A 149 -7.87 3.53 -10.78
C GLN A 149 -6.45 3.34 -11.31
N VAL A 150 -6.14 3.92 -12.47
CA VAL A 150 -4.78 3.96 -13.01
C VAL A 150 -4.49 5.33 -13.63
N SER A 151 -3.30 5.84 -13.40
CA SER A 151 -2.81 7.06 -14.05
C SER A 151 -1.28 7.07 -14.12
N VAL A 152 -0.74 7.96 -14.97
CA VAL A 152 0.70 8.20 -15.07
C VAL A 152 1.00 9.64 -14.70
N PHE A 153 1.91 9.80 -13.74
CA PHE A 153 2.35 11.09 -13.20
C PHE A 153 3.83 11.33 -13.50
N ASN A 154 4.25 12.58 -13.34
CA ASN A 154 5.64 13.04 -13.42
C ASN A 154 6.29 12.78 -14.79
N VAL A 155 5.48 12.86 -15.85
CA VAL A 155 5.93 12.82 -17.25
C VAL A 155 5.48 14.11 -17.93
N GLU A 156 6.40 14.76 -18.62
CA GLU A 156 6.08 15.94 -19.43
C GLU A 156 5.30 15.52 -20.68
N LYS A 157 4.13 16.12 -20.88
CA LYS A 157 3.35 16.01 -22.11
C LYS A 157 2.57 17.31 -22.29
N ASP A 158 2.36 17.71 -23.55
CA ASP A 158 1.62 18.94 -23.89
C ASP A 158 2.16 20.22 -23.20
N GLY A 159 3.45 20.24 -22.87
CA GLY A 159 4.15 21.38 -22.25
C GLY A 159 3.95 21.53 -20.74
N TYR A 160 3.37 20.55 -20.05
CA TYR A 160 3.22 20.56 -18.60
C TYR A 160 3.43 19.18 -17.97
N THR A 161 3.50 19.12 -16.64
CA THR A 161 3.69 17.88 -15.88
C THR A 161 2.73 17.87 -14.69
N THR A 162 2.00 16.76 -14.51
CA THR A 162 1.12 16.55 -13.37
C THR A 162 1.68 15.48 -12.43
N SER A 163 1.46 15.69 -11.15
CA SER A 163 1.75 14.82 -10.01
C SER A 163 0.45 14.25 -9.43
N TYR A 164 0.55 13.33 -8.47
CA TYR A 164 -0.62 12.80 -7.76
C TYR A 164 -1.45 13.91 -7.09
N ARG A 165 -0.78 14.95 -6.57
CA ARG A 165 -1.43 16.09 -5.90
C ARG A 165 -2.26 16.96 -6.83
N ASP A 166 -2.03 16.92 -8.15
CA ASP A 166 -2.90 17.64 -9.10
C ASP A 166 -4.29 17.03 -9.16
N LEU A 167 -4.36 15.71 -8.98
CA LEU A 167 -5.59 14.95 -8.95
C LEU A 167 -6.19 14.87 -7.54
N PHE A 168 -5.34 14.70 -6.52
CA PHE A 168 -5.74 14.54 -5.12
C PHE A 168 -4.95 15.50 -4.22
N PRO A 169 -5.27 16.81 -4.21
CA PRO A 169 -4.48 17.83 -3.50
C PRO A 169 -4.57 17.70 -1.98
N VAL A 170 -5.66 17.13 -1.47
CA VAL A 170 -5.92 16.91 -0.04
C VAL A 170 -6.06 15.42 0.22
N ALA A 171 -5.41 14.92 1.27
CA ALA A 171 -5.57 13.53 1.66
C ALA A 171 -7.01 13.26 2.15
N PRO A 172 -7.55 12.05 1.92
CA PRO A 172 -8.87 11.69 2.41
C PRO A 172 -8.92 11.74 3.94
N GLN A 173 -10.07 12.16 4.49
CA GLN A 173 -10.31 12.10 5.93
C GLN A 173 -10.40 10.64 6.42
N PRO A 174 -10.12 10.34 7.70
CA PRO A 174 -10.10 8.97 8.25
C PRO A 174 -11.32 8.09 7.96
N ASN A 175 -12.48 8.70 7.67
CA ASN A 175 -13.75 8.01 7.43
C ASN A 175 -14.25 8.11 5.98
N GLU A 176 -13.53 8.80 5.08
CA GLU A 176 -13.97 9.01 3.70
C GLU A 176 -13.67 7.80 2.80
N VAL A 177 -12.51 7.16 3.01
CA VAL A 177 -12.06 6.06 2.16
C VAL A 177 -11.53 4.93 3.03
N PRO A 178 -12.29 3.83 3.24
CA PRO A 178 -11.76 2.66 3.93
C PRO A 178 -10.56 2.06 3.18
N THR A 179 -9.62 1.50 3.94
CA THR A 179 -8.49 0.76 3.37
C THR A 179 -8.95 -0.50 2.62
N CYS A 180 -8.06 -1.05 1.78
CA CYS A 180 -8.30 -2.31 1.08
C CYS A 180 -8.68 -3.46 2.04
N ASN A 181 -8.07 -3.47 3.22
CA ASN A 181 -8.34 -4.45 4.27
C ASN A 181 -9.69 -4.22 4.98
N GLU A 182 -10.21 -2.99 4.96
CA GLU A 182 -11.52 -2.63 5.53
C GLU A 182 -12.69 -2.87 4.58
N ALA A 183 -12.52 -2.49 3.31
CA ALA A 183 -13.59 -2.53 2.32
C ALA A 183 -13.84 -3.93 1.76
N GLY A 184 -12.87 -4.84 1.93
CA GLY A 184 -12.79 -6.10 1.20
C GLY A 184 -12.46 -5.87 -0.28
N ILE A 185 -11.64 -6.75 -0.86
CA ILE A 185 -11.23 -6.65 -2.26
C ILE A 185 -11.34 -7.99 -2.95
N LEU A 186 -11.96 -7.97 -4.13
CA LEU A 186 -11.90 -9.09 -5.05
C LEU A 186 -10.52 -9.19 -5.69
N PRO A 187 -9.87 -10.36 -5.66
CA PRO A 187 -8.56 -10.54 -6.29
C PRO A 187 -8.54 -10.23 -7.80
N THR A 188 -9.70 -10.38 -8.46
CA THR A 188 -9.88 -10.12 -9.89
C THR A 188 -9.64 -8.67 -10.24
N ILE A 189 -10.23 -7.71 -9.50
CA ILE A 189 -10.03 -6.29 -9.77
C ILE A 189 -8.59 -5.88 -9.51
N SER A 190 -7.99 -6.38 -8.43
CA SER A 190 -6.58 -6.12 -8.11
C SER A 190 -5.67 -6.57 -9.26
N SER A 191 -5.92 -7.77 -9.80
CA SER A 191 -5.21 -8.25 -10.98
C SER A 191 -5.44 -7.36 -12.20
N MET A 192 -6.68 -7.01 -12.53
CA MET A 192 -6.99 -6.18 -13.70
C MET A 192 -6.30 -4.82 -13.67
N ILE A 193 -6.30 -4.14 -12.52
CA ILE A 193 -5.61 -2.85 -12.35
C ILE A 193 -4.10 -3.00 -12.47
N ALA A 194 -3.51 -4.06 -11.90
CA ALA A 194 -2.09 -4.33 -12.09
C ALA A 194 -1.72 -4.59 -13.56
N HIS A 195 -2.61 -5.20 -14.36
CA HIS A 195 -2.40 -5.36 -15.79
C HIS A 195 -2.42 -4.01 -16.52
N PHE A 196 -3.33 -3.10 -16.15
CA PHE A 196 -3.32 -1.74 -16.67
C PHE A 196 -2.04 -1.00 -16.28
N GLN A 197 -1.58 -1.09 -15.03
CA GLN A 197 -0.29 -0.51 -14.61
C GLN A 197 0.87 -1.08 -15.43
N ALA A 198 0.96 -2.40 -15.59
CA ALA A 198 2.01 -3.03 -16.39
C ALA A 198 2.01 -2.52 -17.84
N ASN A 199 0.83 -2.32 -18.42
CA ASN A 199 0.69 -1.79 -19.77
C ASN A 199 1.15 -0.32 -19.88
N GLU A 200 0.88 0.51 -18.85
CA GLU A 200 1.43 1.87 -18.79
C GLU A 200 2.95 1.88 -18.68
N VAL A 201 3.54 1.00 -17.87
CA VAL A 201 5.00 0.85 -17.77
C VAL A 201 5.59 0.50 -19.14
N VAL A 202 5.01 -0.47 -19.86
CA VAL A 202 5.49 -0.86 -21.20
C VAL A 202 5.46 0.34 -22.15
N LYS A 203 4.33 1.07 -22.21
CA LYS A 203 4.21 2.27 -23.05
C LYS A 203 5.28 3.31 -22.73
N LEU A 204 5.51 3.60 -21.45
CA LEU A 204 6.56 4.53 -21.04
C LEU A 204 7.94 4.08 -21.49
N LEU A 205 8.31 2.82 -21.26
CA LEU A 205 9.65 2.30 -21.56
C LEU A 205 9.93 2.21 -23.07
N ILE A 206 8.90 1.97 -23.90
CA ILE A 206 9.06 1.95 -25.35
C ILE A 206 8.96 3.34 -26.00
N GLY A 207 8.53 4.35 -25.24
CA GLY A 207 8.37 5.75 -25.69
C GLY A 207 7.01 6.06 -26.33
N ASP A 208 5.98 5.24 -26.08
CA ASP A 208 4.61 5.44 -26.56
C ASP A 208 3.82 6.37 -25.61
N LEU A 209 4.28 7.63 -25.51
CA LEU A 209 3.74 8.62 -24.57
C LEU A 209 2.35 9.14 -24.99
N ASP A 210 2.03 9.08 -26.28
CA ASP A 210 0.73 9.53 -26.80
C ASP A 210 -0.41 8.65 -26.31
N ASN A 211 -0.17 7.35 -26.18
CA ASN A 211 -1.15 6.38 -25.70
C ASN A 211 -1.08 6.12 -24.19
N ALA A 212 -0.07 6.65 -23.49
CA ALA A 212 0.06 6.55 -22.04
C ALA A 212 -1.02 7.39 -21.31
N LEU A 213 -1.43 6.95 -20.12
CA LEU A 213 -2.42 7.62 -19.25
C LEU A 213 -1.84 8.85 -18.53
N ILE A 214 -1.02 9.62 -19.23
CA ILE A 214 -0.47 10.89 -18.75
C ILE A 214 -1.62 11.92 -18.74
N HIS A 215 -1.73 12.70 -17.67
CA HIS A 215 -2.81 13.70 -17.44
C HIS A 215 -4.23 13.11 -17.53
N THR A 216 -4.35 11.78 -17.36
CA THR A 216 -5.61 11.04 -17.53
C THR A 216 -5.77 10.00 -16.44
N LEU A 217 -6.89 10.07 -15.72
CA LEU A 217 -7.31 9.06 -14.76
C LEU A 217 -8.20 8.05 -15.48
N LEU A 218 -7.78 6.80 -15.50
CA LEU A 218 -8.62 5.68 -15.89
C LEU A 218 -9.36 5.17 -14.66
N LEU A 219 -10.69 5.14 -14.71
CA LEU A 219 -11.55 4.47 -13.75
C LEU A 219 -12.15 3.25 -14.41
N PHE A 220 -12.11 2.11 -13.72
CA PHE A 220 -12.70 0.87 -14.19
C PHE A 220 -13.56 0.24 -13.09
N ASN A 221 -14.85 0.04 -13.39
CA ASN A 221 -15.80 -0.59 -12.48
C ASN A 221 -16.09 -2.01 -12.95
N THR A 222 -15.82 -3.00 -12.10
CA THR A 222 -15.97 -4.44 -12.41
C THR A 222 -17.39 -4.98 -12.30
N GLN A 223 -18.32 -4.24 -11.66
CA GLN A 223 -19.73 -4.66 -11.58
C GLN A 223 -20.46 -4.44 -12.89
N ASN A 224 -20.18 -3.33 -13.57
CA ASN A 224 -20.85 -2.95 -14.82
C ASN A 224 -19.90 -2.89 -16.03
N TYR A 225 -18.61 -3.18 -15.83
CA TYR A 225 -17.54 -3.09 -16.84
C TYR A 225 -17.41 -1.70 -17.46
N GLN A 226 -17.84 -0.65 -16.75
CA GLN A 226 -17.70 0.72 -17.21
C GLN A 226 -16.24 1.16 -17.12
N LEU A 227 -15.77 1.77 -18.20
CA LEU A 227 -14.45 2.37 -18.30
C LEU A 227 -14.61 3.86 -18.56
N THR A 228 -14.14 4.68 -17.62
CA THR A 228 -14.21 6.14 -17.70
C THR A 228 -12.80 6.71 -17.72
N LYS A 229 -12.53 7.63 -18.65
CA LYS A 229 -11.28 8.40 -18.70
C LYS A 229 -11.57 9.85 -18.35
N ILE A 230 -10.92 10.34 -17.31
CA ILE A 230 -11.04 11.73 -16.84
C ILE A 230 -9.72 12.43 -17.11
N LYS A 231 -9.72 13.47 -17.93
CA LYS A 231 -8.54 14.33 -18.12
C LYS A 231 -8.45 15.33 -16.98
N TYR A 232 -7.24 15.62 -16.52
CA TYR A 232 -6.98 16.60 -15.47
C TYR A 232 -5.74 17.43 -15.83
N ASN A 233 -5.69 18.66 -15.32
CA ASN A 233 -4.63 19.63 -15.60
C ASN A 233 -3.80 19.89 -14.34
N MET A 234 -2.73 20.67 -14.49
CA MET A 234 -2.02 21.17 -13.32
C MET A 234 -2.93 22.02 -12.44
N THR A 235 -2.74 21.94 -11.12
CA THR A 235 -3.42 22.76 -10.13
C THR A 235 -2.41 23.55 -9.30
N ASP A 236 -2.87 24.63 -8.67
CA ASP A 236 -2.10 25.29 -7.61
C ASP A 236 -2.21 24.43 -6.34
N LYS A 237 -1.12 23.72 -6.02
CA LYS A 237 -1.07 22.71 -4.95
C LYS A 237 0.13 22.96 -4.06
N LYS A 238 -0.04 22.69 -2.77
CA LYS A 238 1.08 22.67 -1.81
C LYS A 238 1.72 21.28 -1.85
N ALA A 239 2.99 21.25 -2.24
CA ALA A 239 3.80 20.04 -2.29
C ALA A 239 5.24 20.39 -1.88
N PRO A 240 5.96 19.45 -1.24
CA PRO A 240 7.41 19.53 -1.15
C PRO A 240 8.05 19.75 -2.52
N SER A 241 9.03 20.63 -2.57
CA SER A 241 9.75 21.06 -3.78
C SER A 241 11.23 20.64 -3.77
N THR A 242 11.77 20.26 -2.62
CA THR A 242 13.14 19.75 -2.46
C THR A 242 13.18 18.43 -1.69
N ALA A 243 14.31 17.73 -1.78
CA ALA A 243 14.52 16.48 -1.05
C ALA A 243 14.49 16.69 0.48
N GLU A 244 15.01 17.82 0.95
CA GLU A 244 14.98 18.21 2.36
C GLU A 244 13.55 18.46 2.84
N GLU A 245 12.72 19.11 2.02
CA GLU A 245 11.30 19.31 2.34
C GLU A 245 10.55 17.98 2.42
N VAL A 246 10.83 17.02 1.53
CA VAL A 246 10.28 15.65 1.62
C VAL A 246 10.68 14.97 2.92
N GLN A 247 11.96 15.03 3.30
CA GLN A 247 12.48 14.44 4.54
C GLN A 247 11.82 15.02 5.79
N GLN A 248 11.52 16.32 5.78
CA GLN A 248 10.88 17.00 6.90
C GLN A 248 9.35 16.89 6.88
N PHE A 249 8.74 16.44 5.78
CA PHE A 249 7.30 16.37 5.63
C PHE A 249 6.70 15.19 6.41
N ASN A 250 5.76 15.48 7.29
CA ASN A 250 5.06 14.44 8.06
C ASN A 250 3.89 13.85 7.26
N TYR A 251 4.19 12.91 6.35
CA TYR A 251 3.19 12.21 5.53
C TYR A 251 2.13 11.44 6.35
N PRO A 252 2.48 10.74 7.45
CA PRO A 252 1.48 10.13 8.32
C PRO A 252 0.48 11.16 8.84
N ALA A 253 0.95 12.28 9.43
CA ALA A 253 0.07 13.31 9.95
C ALA A 253 -0.79 13.97 8.85
N PHE A 254 -0.20 14.23 7.67
CA PHE A 254 -0.93 14.77 6.52
C PHE A 254 -2.06 13.84 6.06
N CYS A 255 -1.86 12.53 6.12
CA CYS A 255 -2.88 11.53 5.78
C CYS A 255 -3.70 11.07 6.98
N HIS A 256 -3.68 11.82 8.08
CA HIS A 256 -4.41 11.50 9.31
C HIS A 256 -4.11 10.10 9.86
N GLN A 257 -2.93 9.56 9.56
CA GLN A 257 -2.46 8.31 10.13
C GLN A 257 -2.00 8.59 11.57
N PRO A 258 -2.49 7.81 12.54
CA PRO A 258 -2.09 7.96 13.93
C PRO A 258 -0.61 7.64 14.10
N VAL A 259 0.19 8.64 14.52
CA VAL A 259 1.62 8.49 14.77
C VAL A 259 1.84 8.20 16.25
N GLY A 260 2.40 7.02 16.55
CA GLY A 260 2.72 6.63 17.92
C GLY A 260 1.55 6.07 18.73
N ASP A 261 0.38 5.87 18.11
CA ASP A 261 -0.78 5.27 18.77
C ASP A 261 -0.92 3.76 18.53
N GLU A 262 0.00 3.15 17.78
CA GLU A 262 0.01 1.71 17.55
C GLU A 262 1.10 1.03 18.39
N LEU A 263 0.72 -0.04 19.10
CA LEU A 263 1.66 -1.00 19.66
C LEU A 263 1.85 -2.14 18.66
N THR A 264 3.10 -2.39 18.28
CA THR A 264 3.43 -3.29 17.16
C THR A 264 4.03 -4.62 17.59
N THR A 265 4.36 -4.80 18.87
CA THR A 265 4.91 -6.06 19.40
C THR A 265 4.22 -6.44 20.71
N VAL A 266 4.22 -7.73 21.03
CA VAL A 266 3.64 -8.24 22.28
C VAL A 266 4.39 -7.68 23.48
N GLU A 267 5.70 -7.48 23.38
CA GLU A 267 6.51 -6.89 24.45
C GLU A 267 6.13 -5.43 24.71
N ALA A 268 5.83 -4.66 23.66
CA ALA A 268 5.33 -3.30 23.80
C ALA A 268 3.93 -3.28 24.43
N LEU A 269 3.09 -4.27 24.10
CA LEU A 269 1.79 -4.45 24.74
C LEU A 269 1.92 -4.84 26.21
N ASP A 270 2.82 -5.76 26.55
CA ASP A 270 3.11 -6.17 27.93
C ASP A 270 3.58 -4.98 28.76
N ALA A 271 4.52 -4.19 28.23
CA ALA A 271 5.00 -2.97 28.87
C ALA A 271 3.89 -1.93 29.07
N PHE A 272 3.00 -1.78 28.08
CA PHE A 272 1.87 -0.86 28.16
C PHE A 272 0.85 -1.29 29.22
N LEU A 273 0.51 -2.57 29.27
CA LEU A 273 -0.47 -3.13 30.21
C LEU A 273 0.07 -3.29 31.63
N ALA A 274 1.37 -3.18 31.85
CA ALA A 274 1.99 -3.15 33.17
C ALA A 274 1.78 -1.83 33.94
N GLN A 275 1.29 -0.78 33.26
CA GLN A 275 1.00 0.53 33.87
C GLN A 275 -0.22 0.44 34.81
N GLU A 276 -0.27 1.31 35.82
CA GLU A 276 -1.44 1.38 36.71
C GLU A 276 -2.69 1.79 35.94
N LYS A 277 -3.82 1.11 36.24
CA LYS A 277 -5.11 1.33 35.54
C LYS A 277 -5.00 1.23 34.01
N ALA A 278 -4.17 0.31 33.53
CA ALA A 278 -4.16 -0.08 32.13
C ALA A 278 -5.24 -1.13 31.83
N VAL A 279 -5.80 -1.09 30.62
CA VAL A 279 -6.76 -2.10 30.14
C VAL A 279 -6.54 -2.44 28.68
N LEU A 280 -6.68 -3.73 28.37
CA LEU A 280 -6.84 -4.22 27.01
C LEU A 280 -8.33 -4.33 26.70
N VAL A 281 -8.79 -3.69 25.63
CA VAL A 281 -10.19 -3.69 25.20
C VAL A 281 -10.32 -4.50 23.92
N ASP A 282 -11.02 -5.63 24.00
CA ASP A 282 -11.34 -6.46 22.83
C ASP A 282 -12.58 -5.89 22.14
N VAL A 283 -12.38 -5.30 20.96
CA VAL A 283 -13.46 -4.64 20.18
C VAL A 283 -14.05 -5.56 19.11
N ARG A 284 -13.76 -6.85 19.18
CA ARG A 284 -14.44 -7.88 18.39
C ARG A 284 -15.89 -8.03 18.84
N GLU A 285 -16.74 -8.51 17.93
CA GLU A 285 -18.14 -8.79 18.23
C GLU A 285 -18.26 -9.97 19.22
N GLU A 286 -19.38 -10.04 19.93
CA GLU A 286 -19.55 -10.99 21.04
C GLU A 286 -19.41 -12.46 20.60
N ASP A 287 -19.82 -12.77 19.37
CA ASP A 287 -19.79 -14.11 18.78
C ASP A 287 -18.42 -14.54 18.27
N GLU A 288 -17.45 -13.63 18.15
CA GLU A 288 -16.11 -13.96 17.65
C GLU A 288 -15.30 -14.78 18.66
N GLN A 289 -14.74 -15.89 18.19
CA GLN A 289 -13.91 -16.85 18.92
C GLN A 289 -12.58 -17.08 18.18
N PRO A 290 -11.50 -17.50 18.89
CA PRO A 290 -11.42 -17.65 20.34
C PRO A 290 -11.30 -16.31 21.08
N LYS A 291 -11.73 -16.27 22.34
CA LYS A 291 -11.50 -15.12 23.23
C LYS A 291 -10.03 -15.05 23.67
N ILE A 292 -9.57 -13.83 23.95
CA ILE A 292 -8.21 -13.58 24.45
C ILE A 292 -8.07 -14.22 25.82
N ASP A 293 -7.05 -15.06 26.00
CA ASP A 293 -6.79 -15.79 27.25
C ASP A 293 -5.47 -15.36 27.93
N ARG A 294 -4.55 -14.79 27.16
CA ARG A 294 -3.25 -14.30 27.66
C ARG A 294 -3.37 -13.07 28.57
N TYR A 295 -4.44 -12.30 28.44
CA TYR A 295 -4.68 -11.06 29.19
C TYR A 295 -6.11 -11.00 29.70
N THR A 296 -6.31 -10.30 30.82
CA THR A 296 -7.65 -9.86 31.23
C THR A 296 -8.08 -8.73 30.30
N ALA A 297 -8.86 -9.06 29.27
CA ALA A 297 -9.41 -8.09 28.32
C ALA A 297 -10.85 -7.69 28.68
N LEU A 298 -11.15 -6.40 28.62
CA LEU A 298 -12.52 -5.89 28.65
C LEU A 298 -13.16 -6.13 27.28
N SER A 299 -14.19 -6.97 27.23
CA SER A 299 -14.97 -7.17 26.00
C SER A 299 -15.89 -5.98 25.78
N LEU A 300 -15.63 -5.19 24.74
CA LEU A 300 -16.45 -4.04 24.37
C LEU A 300 -16.50 -3.94 22.84
N PRO A 301 -17.43 -4.66 22.19
CA PRO A 301 -17.55 -4.69 20.73
C PRO A 301 -17.60 -3.29 20.12
N LEU A 302 -17.00 -3.12 18.95
CA LEU A 302 -16.99 -1.83 18.25
C LEU A 302 -18.41 -1.30 17.99
N SER A 303 -19.36 -2.19 17.74
CA SER A 303 -20.79 -1.86 17.55
C SER A 303 -21.44 -1.22 18.78
N VAL A 304 -20.95 -1.55 19.98
CA VAL A 304 -21.51 -1.11 21.27
C VAL A 304 -20.71 0.05 21.87
N LEU A 305 -19.42 0.15 21.54
CA LEU A 305 -18.47 1.12 22.07
C LEU A 305 -19.04 2.56 22.13
N PRO A 306 -19.69 3.14 21.09
CA PRO A 306 -20.20 4.50 21.14
C PRO A 306 -21.27 4.76 22.20
N THR A 307 -21.95 3.71 22.67
CA THR A 307 -23.02 3.81 23.68
C THR A 307 -22.56 3.46 25.09
N GLN A 308 -21.45 2.72 25.22
CA GLN A 308 -20.95 2.22 26.52
C GLN A 308 -19.50 2.61 26.81
N TRP A 309 -18.98 3.63 26.14
CA TRP A 309 -17.59 4.10 26.35
C TRP A 309 -17.33 4.63 27.76
N GLU A 310 -18.35 5.02 28.53
CA GLU A 310 -18.15 5.61 29.86
C GLU A 310 -17.43 4.70 30.84
N GLN A 311 -17.56 3.37 30.68
CA GLN A 311 -16.83 2.41 31.51
C GLN A 311 -15.31 2.50 31.35
N LEU A 312 -14.85 3.07 30.24
CA LEU A 312 -13.44 3.30 29.97
C LEU A 312 -12.85 4.45 30.80
N LYS A 313 -13.69 5.32 31.39
CA LYS A 313 -13.24 6.43 32.26
C LYS A 313 -12.47 5.96 33.50
N ALA A 314 -12.66 4.70 33.91
CA ALA A 314 -11.97 4.09 35.04
C ALA A 314 -10.47 3.82 34.78
N TYR A 315 -10.04 3.88 33.51
CA TYR A 315 -8.70 3.55 33.08
C TYR A 315 -7.94 4.79 32.62
N ASP A 316 -6.63 4.79 32.82
CA ASP A 316 -5.74 5.88 32.42
C ASP A 316 -4.95 5.53 31.15
N HIS A 317 -4.69 4.23 30.93
CA HIS A 317 -4.04 3.68 29.74
C HIS A 317 -4.95 2.64 29.08
N ILE A 318 -5.30 2.81 27.80
CA ILE A 318 -6.29 1.97 27.12
C ILE A 318 -5.71 1.50 25.80
N CYS A 319 -5.60 0.18 25.63
CA CYS A 319 -5.20 -0.42 24.37
C CYS A 319 -6.37 -1.18 23.75
N PHE A 320 -6.73 -0.87 22.50
CA PHE A 320 -7.77 -1.60 21.76
C PHE A 320 -7.15 -2.73 20.93
N VAL A 321 -7.83 -3.87 20.83
CA VAL A 321 -7.43 -5.00 19.98
C VAL A 321 -8.62 -5.56 19.21
N CYS A 322 -8.38 -5.98 17.97
CA CYS A 322 -9.36 -6.70 17.17
C CYS A 322 -8.69 -7.86 16.39
N VAL A 323 -9.33 -8.40 15.36
CA VAL A 323 -8.74 -9.48 14.55
C VAL A 323 -7.42 -9.08 13.88
N ALA A 324 -7.37 -7.91 13.22
CA ALA A 324 -6.24 -7.50 12.38
C ALA A 324 -5.83 -6.02 12.54
N GLY A 325 -6.00 -5.43 13.73
CA GLY A 325 -5.66 -4.03 14.03
C GLY A 325 -6.60 -2.94 13.47
N VAL A 326 -7.46 -3.28 12.51
CA VAL A 326 -8.36 -2.33 11.82
C VAL A 326 -9.46 -1.75 12.72
N ARG A 327 -10.26 -2.62 13.36
CA ARG A 327 -11.38 -2.19 14.22
C ARG A 327 -10.88 -1.51 15.50
N SER A 328 -9.75 -1.97 16.03
CA SER A 328 -9.10 -1.32 17.16
C SER A 328 -8.63 0.09 16.83
N MET A 329 -8.24 0.35 15.57
CA MET A 329 -7.93 1.70 15.12
C MET A 329 -9.17 2.61 15.10
N LYS A 330 -10.32 2.09 14.66
CA LYS A 330 -11.60 2.85 14.70
C LYS A 330 -12.02 3.15 16.13
N ALA A 331 -11.88 2.17 17.03
CA ALA A 331 -12.13 2.35 18.45
C ALA A 331 -11.21 3.41 19.07
N LEU A 332 -9.91 3.39 18.73
CA LEU A 332 -8.94 4.39 19.16
C LEU A 332 -9.31 5.80 18.70
N ASN A 333 -9.68 5.98 17.43
CA ASN A 333 -10.08 7.29 16.90
C ASN A 333 -11.33 7.84 17.60
N PHE A 334 -12.36 6.99 17.77
CA PHE A 334 -13.54 7.37 18.55
C PHE A 334 -13.16 7.73 19.99
N ALA A 335 -12.34 6.92 20.64
CA ALA A 335 -11.91 7.16 22.01
C ALA A 335 -11.15 8.47 22.16
N LYS A 336 -10.34 8.88 21.18
CA LYS A 336 -9.65 10.19 21.21
C LYS A 336 -10.60 11.38 21.23
N GLU A 337 -11.78 11.25 20.63
CA GLU A 337 -12.80 12.32 20.65
C GLU A 337 -13.46 12.47 22.03
N VAL A 338 -13.64 11.36 22.76
CA VAL A 338 -14.39 11.31 24.02
C VAL A 338 -13.51 11.19 25.29
N LEU A 339 -12.25 10.79 25.14
CA LEU A 339 -11.26 10.49 26.20
C LEU A 339 -9.88 11.09 25.85
N ALA A 340 -9.87 12.37 25.43
CA ALA A 340 -8.66 13.05 24.96
C ALA A 340 -7.53 13.18 26.00
N ASP A 341 -7.83 13.02 27.29
CA ASP A 341 -6.89 13.07 28.41
C ASP A 341 -6.19 11.73 28.71
N LYS A 342 -6.59 10.65 28.04
CA LYS A 342 -6.10 9.29 28.29
C LYS A 342 -4.94 8.91 27.36
N ASP A 343 -4.12 7.96 27.79
CA ASP A 343 -3.11 7.33 26.93
C ASP A 343 -3.75 6.19 26.14
N LEU A 344 -4.05 6.46 24.87
CA LEU A 344 -4.83 5.57 24.01
C LEU A 344 -3.94 4.92 22.95
N LYS A 345 -4.03 3.59 22.82
CA LYS A 345 -3.30 2.79 21.82
C LYS A 345 -4.21 1.80 21.08
N SER A 346 -3.77 1.35 19.92
CA SER A 346 -4.30 0.21 19.17
C SER A 346 -3.21 -0.86 19.03
N PHE A 347 -3.54 -2.13 19.25
CA PHE A 347 -2.61 -3.23 19.03
C PHE A 347 -2.66 -3.71 17.59
N LYS A 348 -1.57 -3.46 16.85
CA LYS A 348 -1.51 -3.65 15.39
C LYS A 348 -1.53 -5.11 14.96
N GLN A 349 -0.89 -6.01 15.72
CA GLN A 349 -0.81 -7.43 15.34
C GLN A 349 -2.14 -8.19 15.48
N GLY A 350 -3.19 -7.52 15.98
CA GLY A 350 -4.48 -8.15 16.20
C GLY A 350 -4.45 -9.22 17.28
N PHE A 351 -5.50 -10.03 17.35
CA PHE A 351 -5.70 -10.93 18.49
C PHE A 351 -4.86 -12.22 18.43
N SER A 352 -4.38 -12.63 17.25
CA SER A 352 -3.76 -13.94 17.03
C SER A 352 -2.54 -14.22 17.92
N PRO A 353 -1.65 -13.25 18.23
CA PRO A 353 -0.53 -13.47 19.16
C PRO A 353 -0.95 -13.54 20.64
N LEU A 354 -2.20 -13.20 20.94
CA LEU A 354 -2.73 -13.06 22.31
C LEU A 354 -3.58 -14.25 22.76
N VAL A 355 -3.67 -15.28 21.92
CA VAL A 355 -4.34 -16.54 22.23
C VAL A 355 -3.30 -17.65 22.31
N ASN A 356 -3.31 -18.41 23.40
CA ASN A 356 -2.52 -19.64 23.45
C ASN A 356 -3.19 -20.67 22.52
N VAL A 357 -2.46 -21.11 21.49
CA VAL A 357 -2.88 -22.24 20.64
C VAL A 357 -2.57 -23.55 21.32
#